data_AF-A0A9X3K4Y9-F1
#
_entry.id   AF-A0A9X3K4Y9-F1
#
_cell.length_a   1.000
_cell.length_b   1.000
_cell.length_c   1.000
_cell.angle_alpha   90.00
_cell.angle_beta   90.00
_cell.angle_gamma   90.00
#
_symmetry.space_group_name_H-M   'P 1'
#
loop_
_entity.id
_entity.type
_entity.pdbx_description
1 polymer ?
#
loop_
_entity_poly.entity_id
_entity_poly.type
_entity_poly.pdbx_seq_one_letter_code
_entity_poly.pdbx_strand_id
1 'polypeptide(L)'
;MSLGVSSGDLIGSWSLSFSDIAFVTGKAETARLGLAVQLRFFAGHGFFVPDHASIPSDGVLYLAEQLGLDAKSVNHYDFSGRTARRHCAEILRHLGFRRMTQTDRRALSRWISDDLCAGGQPINAMLEHVFLWCRDRRIYGPSRKELERLVRSQRHLYLEALLARVRDRLAPDAVALLEASLADPDGPTGFNTMKGDAGQATLENILGVTAKLAFIQRLALPRDFLSVTGKAWVDQIVRRVAGEKASE
;
A
#
# COMPACT_ATOMS: atom_id res chain seq x y z
N MET A 1 -5.85 19.41 7.05
CA MET A 1 -4.40 19.57 7.28
C MET A 1 -3.81 19.95 5.93
N SER A 2 -3.58 21.25 5.69
CA SER A 2 -3.06 21.72 4.40
C SER A 2 -1.58 21.34 4.33
N LEU A 3 -1.22 20.39 3.46
CA LEU A 3 0.16 20.09 3.15
C LEU A 3 0.65 21.24 2.26
N GLY A 4 1.20 22.29 2.87
CA GLY A 4 1.90 23.34 2.14
C GLY A 4 3.04 22.72 1.37
N VAL A 5 2.92 22.68 0.05
CA VAL A 5 3.94 22.14 -0.84
C VAL A 5 5.02 23.22 -0.98
N SER A 6 6.29 22.88 -0.78
CA SER A 6 7.39 23.83 -0.98
C SER A 6 7.38 24.35 -2.42
N SER A 7 7.72 25.63 -2.63
CA SER A 7 7.76 26.22 -3.97
C SER A 7 8.65 25.44 -4.96
N GLY A 8 9.74 24.83 -4.46
CA GLY A 8 10.60 23.94 -5.27
C GLY A 8 9.92 22.64 -5.70
N ASP A 9 9.11 22.04 -4.83
CA ASP A 9 8.35 20.82 -5.13
C ASP A 9 7.22 21.11 -6.14
N LEU A 10 6.61 22.31 -6.06
CA LEU A 10 5.62 22.80 -7.02
C LEU A 10 6.21 22.96 -8.43
N ILE A 11 7.37 23.60 -8.55
CA ILE A 11 8.04 23.80 -9.85
C ILE A 11 8.36 22.44 -10.50
N GLY A 12 8.88 21.47 -9.74
CA GLY A 12 9.20 20.16 -10.30
C GLY A 12 7.97 19.35 -10.73
N SER A 13 6.89 19.39 -9.95
CA SER A 13 5.74 18.49 -10.13
C SER A 13 4.58 19.09 -10.95
N TRP A 14 4.43 20.42 -11.01
CA TRP A 14 3.29 21.11 -11.63
C TRP A 14 3.64 21.99 -12.85
N SER A 15 4.91 22.07 -13.26
CA SER A 15 5.27 22.82 -14.48
C SER A 15 4.78 22.14 -15.76
N LEU A 16 4.26 22.94 -16.69
CA LEU A 16 3.90 22.51 -18.04
C LEU A 16 5.07 22.76 -18.99
N SER A 17 5.42 21.75 -19.79
CA SER A 17 6.32 21.95 -20.92
C SER A 17 5.62 22.73 -22.04
N PHE A 18 6.38 23.26 -23.01
CA PHE A 18 5.80 23.88 -24.21
C PHE A 18 4.84 22.95 -24.96
N SER A 19 5.15 21.64 -25.00
CA SER A 19 4.27 20.64 -25.60
C SER A 19 2.98 20.46 -24.81
N ASP A 20 3.05 20.49 -23.47
CA ASP A 20 1.87 20.41 -22.61
C ASP A 20 0.98 21.66 -22.75
N ILE A 21 1.58 22.85 -22.83
CA ILE A 21 0.85 24.11 -23.06
C ILE A 21 0.13 24.06 -24.40
N ALA A 22 0.80 23.64 -25.48
CA ALA A 22 0.16 23.51 -26.80
C ALA A 22 -0.99 22.47 -26.78
N PHE A 23 -0.78 21.34 -26.10
CA PHE A 23 -1.81 20.31 -25.94
C PHE A 23 -3.04 20.82 -25.18
N VAL A 24 -2.83 21.57 -24.09
CA VAL A 24 -3.90 22.13 -23.25
C VAL A 24 -4.64 23.26 -23.97
N THR A 25 -3.92 24.21 -24.57
CA THR A 25 -4.51 25.40 -25.20
C THR A 25 -5.31 25.08 -26.46
N GLY A 26 -5.06 23.92 -27.09
CA GLY A 26 -5.88 23.36 -28.17
C GLY A 26 -7.30 22.94 -27.76
N LYS A 27 -7.68 23.05 -26.48
CA LYS A 27 -9.04 22.79 -25.99
C LYS A 27 -9.80 24.08 -25.68
N ALA A 28 -11.12 23.95 -25.54
CA ALA A 28 -12.00 25.01 -25.06
C ALA A 28 -11.50 25.56 -23.72
N GLU A 29 -11.52 26.88 -23.56
CA GLU A 29 -10.93 27.59 -22.42
C GLU A 29 -11.43 27.07 -21.07
N THR A 30 -12.73 26.82 -20.95
CA THR A 30 -13.38 26.29 -19.73
C THR A 30 -12.85 24.93 -19.28
N ALA A 31 -12.19 24.17 -20.16
CA ALA A 31 -11.63 22.87 -19.85
C ALA A 31 -10.10 22.86 -19.69
N ARG A 32 -9.41 23.97 -19.98
CA ARG A 32 -7.94 24.03 -20.03
C ARG A 32 -7.32 23.77 -18.66
N LEU A 33 -7.77 24.49 -17.63
CA LEU A 33 -7.20 24.36 -16.29
C LEU A 33 -7.44 22.96 -15.71
N GLY A 34 -8.67 22.43 -15.83
CA GLY A 34 -8.98 21.07 -15.38
C GLY A 34 -8.19 19.99 -16.13
N LEU A 35 -8.01 20.14 -17.45
CA LEU A 35 -7.15 19.25 -18.24
C LEU A 35 -5.68 19.32 -17.80
N ALA A 36 -5.14 20.52 -17.54
CA ALA A 36 -3.77 20.69 -17.07
C ALA A 36 -3.54 20.06 -15.71
N VAL A 37 -4.50 20.22 -14.78
CA VAL A 37 -4.49 19.54 -13.48
C VAL A 37 -4.48 18.03 -13.67
N GLN A 38 -5.37 17.51 -14.53
CA GLN A 38 -5.45 16.09 -14.83
C GLN A 38 -4.13 15.52 -15.38
N LEU A 39 -3.48 16.27 -16.28
CA LEU A 39 -2.21 15.93 -16.90
C LEU A 39 -1.07 15.88 -15.86
N ARG A 40 -0.89 16.96 -15.09
CA ARG A 40 0.21 17.03 -14.10
C ARG A 40 -0.01 16.06 -12.95
N PHE A 41 -1.24 15.91 -12.47
CA PHE A 41 -1.55 14.94 -11.44
C PHE A 41 -1.23 13.52 -11.89
N PHE A 42 -1.61 13.14 -13.12
CA PHE A 42 -1.25 11.83 -13.67
C PHE A 42 0.26 11.66 -13.85
N ALA A 43 0.96 12.68 -14.36
CA ALA A 43 2.40 12.66 -14.52
C ALA A 43 3.15 12.52 -13.19
N GLY A 44 2.61 13.07 -12.09
CA GLY A 44 3.17 12.92 -10.75
C GLY A 44 2.85 11.57 -10.11
N HIS A 45 1.60 11.12 -10.20
CA HIS A 45 1.11 10.02 -9.37
C HIS A 45 0.89 8.69 -10.11
N GLY A 46 0.79 8.68 -11.43
CA GLY A 46 0.49 7.48 -12.23
C GLY A 46 -0.99 7.07 -12.25
N PHE A 47 -1.87 7.85 -11.62
CA PHE A 47 -3.32 7.72 -11.70
C PHE A 47 -3.99 9.09 -11.86
N PHE A 48 -5.22 9.10 -12.35
CA PHE A 48 -5.98 10.33 -12.57
C PHE A 48 -6.68 10.80 -11.28
N VAL A 49 -6.82 12.12 -11.14
CA VAL A 49 -7.59 12.80 -10.09
C VAL A 49 -8.91 12.07 -9.83
N PRO A 50 -9.11 11.50 -8.62
CA PRO A 50 -10.37 10.82 -8.27
C PRO A 50 -11.50 11.81 -7.99
N ASP A 51 -11.19 12.95 -7.37
CA ASP A 51 -12.15 13.97 -6.95
C ASP A 51 -11.45 15.32 -6.73
N HIS A 52 -12.23 16.41 -6.62
CA HIS A 52 -11.68 17.76 -6.44
C HIS A 52 -10.88 17.93 -5.13
N ALA A 53 -11.23 17.22 -4.06
CA ALA A 53 -10.58 17.36 -2.75
C ALA A 53 -9.16 16.76 -2.75
N SER A 54 -8.86 15.88 -3.70
CA SER A 54 -7.52 15.32 -3.89
C SER A 54 -6.52 16.27 -4.56
N ILE A 55 -6.96 17.41 -5.07
CA ILE A 55 -6.13 18.35 -5.83
C ILE A 55 -5.52 19.39 -4.87
N PRO A 56 -4.17 19.52 -4.81
CA PRO A 56 -3.54 20.58 -4.04
C PRO A 56 -3.87 21.97 -4.61
N SER A 57 -4.35 22.89 -3.75
CA SER A 57 -4.70 24.27 -4.14
C SER A 57 -3.54 25.00 -4.81
N ASP A 58 -2.33 24.81 -4.27
CA ASP A 58 -1.13 25.49 -4.74
C ASP A 58 -0.76 25.05 -6.17
N GLY A 59 -1.00 23.77 -6.49
CA GLY A 59 -0.82 23.23 -7.84
C GLY A 59 -1.81 23.82 -8.85
N VAL A 60 -3.06 24.03 -8.43
CA VAL A 60 -4.08 24.70 -9.27
C VAL A 60 -3.71 26.15 -9.53
N LEU A 61 -3.33 26.89 -8.50
CA LEU A 61 -2.89 28.29 -8.62
C LEU A 61 -1.71 28.41 -9.58
N TYR A 62 -0.69 27.57 -9.40
CA TYR A 62 0.51 27.56 -10.23
C TYR A 62 0.22 27.23 -11.71
N LEU A 63 -0.72 26.31 -11.98
CA LEU A 63 -1.16 26.02 -13.34
C LEU A 63 -2.00 27.15 -13.95
N ALA A 64 -2.82 27.81 -13.14
CA ALA A 64 -3.64 28.93 -13.59
C ALA A 64 -2.76 30.11 -14.02
N GLU A 65 -1.70 30.42 -13.26
CA GLU A 65 -0.70 31.43 -13.60
C GLU A 65 0.01 31.11 -14.93
N GLN A 66 0.49 29.88 -15.11
CA GLN A 66 1.15 29.44 -16.35
C GLN A 66 0.25 29.55 -17.59
N LEU A 67 -1.06 29.40 -17.42
CA LEU A 67 -2.05 29.44 -18.51
C LEU A 67 -2.72 30.81 -18.68
N GLY A 68 -2.46 31.76 -17.78
CA GLY A 68 -3.14 33.07 -17.75
C GLY A 68 -4.65 32.97 -17.48
N LEU A 69 -5.07 32.03 -16.63
CA LEU A 69 -6.48 31.76 -16.30
C LEU A 69 -6.79 32.10 -14.83
N ASP A 70 -8.07 32.32 -14.51
CA ASP A 70 -8.53 32.34 -13.12
C ASP A 70 -8.52 30.91 -12.55
N ALA A 71 -7.89 30.71 -11.39
CA ALA A 71 -7.85 29.43 -10.69
C ALA A 71 -9.26 28.88 -10.38
N LYS A 72 -10.26 29.74 -10.19
CA LYS A 72 -11.66 29.32 -9.99
C LYS A 72 -12.26 28.62 -11.20
N SER A 73 -11.68 28.81 -12.40
CA SER A 73 -12.14 28.15 -13.63
C SER A 73 -12.02 26.63 -13.57
N VAL A 74 -11.20 26.08 -12.65
CA VAL A 74 -11.09 24.62 -12.43
C VAL A 74 -12.44 24.00 -12.04
N ASN A 75 -13.32 24.78 -11.40
CA ASN A 75 -14.63 24.31 -10.96
C ASN A 75 -15.61 24.11 -12.12
N HIS A 76 -15.33 24.65 -13.31
CA HIS A 76 -16.11 24.38 -14.51
C HIS A 76 -15.81 23.02 -15.12
N TYR A 77 -14.75 22.35 -14.67
CA TYR A 77 -14.32 21.06 -15.18
C TYR A 77 -14.81 19.91 -14.29
N ASP A 78 -15.75 19.12 -14.80
CA ASP A 78 -16.21 17.90 -14.15
C ASP A 78 -15.22 16.74 -14.39
N PHE A 79 -14.39 16.45 -13.38
CA PHE A 79 -13.41 15.36 -13.37
C PHE A 79 -14.06 13.97 -13.49
N SER A 80 -15.34 13.84 -13.14
CA SER A 80 -16.09 12.57 -13.24
C SER A 80 -16.86 12.43 -14.55
N GLY A 81 -16.86 13.47 -15.39
CA GLY A 81 -17.70 13.61 -16.57
C GLY A 81 -17.21 12.83 -17.80
N ARG A 82 -18.00 12.86 -18.87
CA ARG A 82 -17.63 12.24 -20.16
C ARG A 82 -16.43 12.93 -20.80
N THR A 83 -16.37 14.26 -20.72
CA THR A 83 -15.24 15.06 -21.24
C THR A 83 -13.94 14.70 -20.54
N ALA A 84 -13.96 14.54 -19.20
CA ALA A 84 -12.79 14.09 -18.46
C ALA A 84 -12.29 12.72 -18.90
N ARG A 85 -13.18 11.73 -19.08
CA ARG A 85 -12.79 10.42 -19.60
C ARG A 85 -12.10 10.50 -20.97
N ARG A 86 -12.62 11.34 -21.89
CA ARG A 86 -11.98 11.58 -23.19
C ARG A 86 -10.61 12.23 -23.03
N HIS A 87 -10.51 13.25 -22.17
CA HIS A 87 -9.27 13.94 -21.86
C HIS A 87 -8.22 13.01 -21.24
N CYS A 88 -8.60 12.11 -20.34
CA CYS A 88 -7.70 11.09 -19.81
C CYS A 88 -7.11 10.23 -20.93
N ALA A 89 -7.92 9.78 -21.90
CA ALA A 89 -7.41 9.02 -23.05
C ALA A 89 -6.49 9.85 -23.96
N GLU A 90 -6.72 11.15 -24.09
CA GLU A 90 -5.84 12.08 -24.80
C GLU A 90 -4.52 12.30 -24.07
N ILE A 91 -4.55 12.49 -22.75
CA ILE A 91 -3.35 12.62 -21.90
C ILE A 91 -2.48 11.38 -22.02
N LEU A 92 -3.06 10.18 -21.97
CA LEU A 92 -2.29 8.95 -22.11
C LEU A 92 -1.56 8.89 -23.46
N ARG A 93 -2.21 9.30 -24.55
CA ARG A 93 -1.57 9.37 -25.87
C ARG A 93 -0.47 10.43 -25.92
N HIS A 94 -0.75 11.62 -25.39
CA HIS A 94 0.21 12.73 -25.32
C HIS A 94 1.48 12.35 -24.56
N LEU A 95 1.33 11.68 -23.41
CA LEU A 95 2.45 11.22 -22.57
C LEU A 95 3.09 9.91 -23.05
N GLY A 96 2.58 9.30 -24.13
CA GLY A 96 3.12 8.05 -24.69
C GLY A 96 2.89 6.82 -23.80
N PHE A 97 1.79 6.77 -23.05
CA PHE A 97 1.40 5.64 -22.23
C PHE A 97 0.68 4.57 -23.05
N ARG A 98 1.02 3.31 -22.77
CA ARG A 98 0.36 2.13 -23.35
C ARG A 98 -0.47 1.39 -22.30
N ARG A 99 -1.47 0.63 -22.73
CA ARG A 99 -2.23 -0.24 -21.83
C ARG A 99 -1.35 -1.37 -21.28
N MET A 100 -1.63 -1.78 -20.04
CA MET A 100 -1.02 -2.95 -19.42
C MET A 100 -1.33 -4.22 -20.22
N THR A 101 -0.29 -4.98 -20.57
CA THR A 101 -0.39 -6.30 -21.18
C THR A 101 -0.38 -7.40 -20.12
N GLN A 102 -0.66 -8.65 -20.51
CA GLN A 102 -0.55 -9.78 -19.60
C GLN A 102 0.90 -10.00 -19.11
N THR A 103 1.89 -9.72 -19.95
CA THR A 103 3.31 -9.80 -19.58
C THR A 103 3.66 -8.77 -18.51
N ASP A 104 3.18 -7.53 -18.67
CA ASP A 104 3.36 -6.48 -17.66
C ASP A 104 2.68 -6.85 -16.35
N ARG A 105 1.46 -7.41 -16.42
CA ARG A 105 0.72 -7.85 -15.23
C ARG A 105 1.50 -8.89 -14.45
N ARG A 106 2.10 -9.88 -15.13
CA ARG A 106 2.96 -10.89 -14.49
C ARG A 106 4.24 -10.29 -13.92
N ALA A 107 4.83 -9.29 -14.58
CA ALA A 107 5.99 -8.57 -14.06
C ALA A 107 5.64 -7.77 -12.80
N LEU A 108 4.51 -7.06 -12.82
CA LEU A 108 3.99 -6.32 -11.68
C LEU A 108 3.70 -7.25 -10.50
N SER A 109 3.06 -8.40 -10.73
CA SER A 109 2.79 -9.38 -9.66
C SER A 109 4.08 -9.84 -8.96
N ARG A 110 5.11 -10.20 -9.75
CA ARG A 110 6.41 -10.62 -9.20
C ARG A 110 7.06 -9.50 -8.40
N TRP A 111 7.12 -8.30 -8.95
CA TRP A 111 7.67 -7.14 -8.25
C TRP A 111 6.93 -6.80 -6.95
N ILE A 112 5.59 -6.88 -6.93
CA ILE A 112 4.82 -6.70 -5.68
C ILE A 112 5.23 -7.76 -4.64
N SER A 113 5.36 -9.02 -5.05
CA SER A 113 5.74 -10.13 -4.17
C SER A 113 7.16 -9.97 -3.62
N ASP A 114 8.11 -9.66 -4.49
CA ASP A 114 9.54 -9.71 -4.17
C ASP A 114 10.00 -8.44 -3.43
N ASP A 115 9.52 -7.27 -3.87
CA ASP A 115 10.03 -5.97 -3.39
C ASP A 115 9.10 -5.29 -2.37
N LEU A 116 7.77 -5.43 -2.52
CA LEU A 116 6.83 -4.69 -1.67
C LEU A 116 6.30 -5.51 -0.49
N CYS A 117 6.04 -6.80 -0.71
CA CYS A 117 5.38 -7.62 0.30
C CYS A 117 6.26 -7.76 1.56
N ALA A 118 7.58 -7.90 1.45
CA ALA A 118 8.45 -8.10 2.62
C ALA A 118 8.33 -7.00 3.70
N GLY A 119 8.10 -5.75 3.29
CA GLY A 119 7.95 -4.61 4.20
C GLY A 119 6.65 -4.57 4.99
N GLY A 120 5.62 -5.33 4.58
CA GLY A 120 4.34 -5.40 5.29
C GLY A 120 3.50 -4.11 5.28
N GLN A 121 3.87 -3.12 4.46
CA GLN A 121 3.21 -1.81 4.34
C GLN A 121 1.69 -1.94 4.15
N PRO A 122 0.86 -0.97 4.61
CA PRO A 122 -0.58 -1.01 4.37
C PRO A 122 -0.90 -0.98 2.88
N ILE A 123 -2.06 -1.54 2.50
CA ILE A 123 -2.46 -1.70 1.09
C ILE A 123 -2.41 -0.38 0.31
N ASN A 124 -2.83 0.73 0.91
CA ASN A 124 -2.81 2.03 0.25
C ASN A 124 -1.39 2.52 -0.07
N ALA A 125 -0.42 2.31 0.83
CA ALA A 125 0.98 2.66 0.57
C ALA A 125 1.58 1.77 -0.52
N MET A 126 1.25 0.47 -0.53
CA MET A 126 1.65 -0.42 -1.63
C MET A 126 1.03 0.00 -2.96
N LEU A 127 -0.22 0.46 -2.96
CA LEU A 127 -0.89 0.95 -4.17
C LEU A 127 -0.20 2.17 -4.77
N GLU A 128 0.26 3.12 -3.94
CA GLU A 128 1.04 4.27 -4.40
C GLU A 128 2.31 3.80 -5.13
N HIS A 129 3.05 2.85 -4.55
CA HIS A 129 4.21 2.25 -5.21
C HIS A 129 3.86 1.53 -6.51
N VAL A 130 2.72 0.85 -6.58
CA VAL A 130 2.23 0.20 -7.82
C VAL A 130 1.92 1.22 -8.91
N PHE A 131 1.30 2.36 -8.58
CA PHE A 131 1.05 3.41 -9.56
C PHE A 131 2.34 4.04 -10.09
N LEU A 132 3.31 4.30 -9.21
CA LEU A 132 4.63 4.80 -9.59
C LEU A 132 5.37 3.78 -10.48
N TRP A 133 5.32 2.50 -10.14
CA TRP A 133 5.92 1.44 -10.96
C TRP A 133 5.35 1.41 -12.38
N CYS A 134 4.03 1.57 -12.51
CA CYS A 134 3.34 1.65 -13.80
C CYS A 134 3.73 2.92 -14.56
N ARG A 135 3.74 4.08 -13.87
CA ARG A 135 4.13 5.39 -14.41
C ARG A 135 5.53 5.36 -15.01
N ASP A 136 6.50 4.86 -14.26
CA ASP A 136 7.92 4.87 -14.65
C ASP A 136 8.18 3.98 -15.87
N ARG A 137 7.28 3.03 -16.14
CA ARG A 137 7.32 2.14 -17.31
C ARG A 137 6.38 2.58 -18.45
N ARG A 138 5.74 3.75 -18.31
CA ARG A 138 4.71 4.28 -19.23
C ARG A 138 3.57 3.30 -19.48
N ILE A 139 3.15 2.60 -18.42
CA ILE A 139 2.04 1.66 -18.43
C ILE A 139 0.85 2.32 -17.77
N TYR A 140 -0.27 2.37 -18.47
CA TYR A 140 -1.56 2.69 -17.86
C TYR A 140 -2.18 1.40 -17.31
N GLY A 141 -2.17 1.29 -15.99
CA GLY A 141 -2.69 0.15 -15.25
C GLY A 141 -4.21 0.00 -15.35
N PRO A 142 -4.76 -1.14 -14.89
CA PRO A 142 -6.19 -1.34 -14.74
C PRO A 142 -6.76 -0.44 -13.63
N SER A 143 -8.05 -0.58 -13.34
CA SER A 143 -8.70 0.21 -12.30
C SER A 143 -8.00 0.07 -10.94
N ARG A 144 -8.09 1.11 -10.10
CA ARG A 144 -7.59 1.07 -8.71
C ARG A 144 -8.08 -0.17 -7.96
N LYS A 145 -9.37 -0.51 -8.10
CA LYS A 145 -9.98 -1.69 -7.49
C LYS A 145 -9.32 -3.00 -7.94
N GLU A 146 -8.96 -3.12 -9.21
CA GLU A 146 -8.26 -4.30 -9.71
C GLU A 146 -6.81 -4.40 -9.24
N LEU A 147 -6.10 -3.27 -9.17
CA LEU A 147 -4.76 -3.20 -8.59
C LEU A 147 -4.77 -3.52 -7.10
N GLU A 148 -5.77 -3.02 -6.37
CA GLU A 148 -5.95 -3.29 -4.94
C GLU A 148 -6.21 -4.77 -4.69
N ARG A 149 -7.06 -5.40 -5.53
CA ARG A 149 -7.25 -6.86 -5.50
C ARG A 149 -5.95 -7.62 -5.78
N LEU A 150 -5.13 -7.13 -6.72
CA LEU A 150 -3.84 -7.73 -7.02
C LEU A 150 -2.89 -7.65 -5.82
N VAL A 151 -2.75 -6.47 -5.21
CA VAL A 151 -1.93 -6.25 -4.01
C VAL A 151 -2.39 -7.15 -2.86
N ARG A 152 -3.71 -7.22 -2.58
CA ARG A 152 -4.26 -8.13 -1.56
C ARG A 152 -3.91 -9.59 -1.83
N SER A 153 -4.05 -10.03 -3.07
CA SER A 153 -3.72 -11.40 -3.47
C SER A 153 -2.24 -11.71 -3.25
N GLN A 154 -1.33 -10.81 -3.65
CA GLN A 154 0.11 -11.01 -3.44
C GLN A 154 0.50 -10.99 -1.95
N ARG A 155 -0.12 -10.11 -1.15
CA ARG A 155 0.06 -10.10 0.31
C ARG A 155 -0.37 -11.41 0.96
N HIS A 156 -1.51 -11.96 0.55
CA HIS A 156 -1.99 -13.23 1.06
C HIS A 156 -1.04 -14.38 0.71
N LEU A 157 -0.64 -14.49 -0.56
CA LEU A 157 0.33 -15.50 -1.01
C LEU A 157 1.67 -15.38 -0.30
N TYR A 158 2.16 -14.15 -0.09
CA TYR A 158 3.38 -13.91 0.67
C TYR A 158 3.25 -14.40 2.12
N LEU A 159 2.14 -14.10 2.79
CA LEU A 159 1.90 -14.54 4.16
C LEU A 159 1.81 -16.06 4.26
N GLU A 160 1.10 -16.72 3.35
CA GLU A 160 1.04 -18.20 3.28
C GLU A 160 2.44 -18.81 3.10
N ALA A 161 3.23 -18.28 2.17
CA ALA A 161 4.59 -18.75 1.93
C ALA A 161 5.51 -18.50 3.14
N LEU A 162 5.32 -17.38 3.86
CA LEU A 162 6.05 -17.09 5.08
C LEU A 162 5.70 -18.08 6.19
N LEU A 163 4.41 -18.32 6.43
CA LEU A 163 3.94 -19.26 7.46
C LEU A 163 4.36 -20.70 7.15
N ALA A 164 4.27 -21.13 5.89
CA ALA A 164 4.77 -22.43 5.45
C ALA A 164 6.27 -22.58 5.73
N ARG A 165 7.08 -21.56 5.43
CA ARG A 165 8.52 -21.56 5.72
C ARG A 165 8.82 -21.64 7.22
N VAL A 166 8.01 -20.98 8.06
CA VAL A 166 8.13 -21.09 9.52
C VAL A 166 7.82 -22.52 9.95
N ARG A 167 6.68 -23.07 9.52
CA ARG A 167 6.25 -24.45 9.83
C ARG A 167 7.32 -25.47 9.45
N ASP A 168 7.85 -25.40 8.23
CA ASP A 168 8.81 -26.38 7.70
C ASP A 168 10.17 -26.37 8.43
N ARG A 169 10.41 -25.34 9.26
CA ARG A 169 11.62 -25.17 10.07
C ARG A 169 11.38 -25.46 11.57
N LEU A 170 10.16 -25.82 11.97
CA LEU A 170 9.87 -26.23 13.35
C LEU A 170 10.39 -27.65 13.59
N ALA A 171 11.08 -27.86 14.71
CA ALA A 171 11.44 -29.20 15.15
C ALA A 171 10.18 -29.99 15.54
N PRO A 172 10.13 -31.33 15.33
CA PRO A 172 8.98 -32.15 15.72
C PRO A 172 8.56 -31.98 17.18
N ASP A 173 9.53 -31.87 18.09
CA ASP A 173 9.28 -31.63 19.52
C ASP A 173 8.61 -30.27 19.77
N ALA A 174 9.00 -29.23 19.03
CA ALA A 174 8.38 -27.92 19.13
C ALA A 174 6.95 -27.95 18.61
N VAL A 175 6.68 -28.68 17.52
CA VAL A 175 5.32 -28.89 17.01
C VAL A 175 4.46 -29.59 18.06
N ALA A 176 4.93 -30.69 18.66
CA ALA A 176 4.19 -31.40 19.69
C ALA A 176 3.87 -30.52 20.92
N LEU A 177 4.81 -29.66 21.34
CA LEU A 177 4.58 -28.69 22.43
C LEU A 177 3.54 -27.63 22.07
N LEU A 178 3.55 -27.13 20.83
CA LEU A 178 2.57 -26.15 20.35
C LEU A 178 1.16 -26.77 20.22
N GLU A 179 1.05 -27.99 19.70
CA GLU A 179 -0.21 -28.74 19.63
C GLU A 179 -0.78 -29.01 21.02
N ALA A 180 0.05 -29.39 22.00
CA ALA A 180 -0.39 -29.56 23.39
C ALA A 180 -0.88 -28.23 24.01
N SER A 181 -0.23 -27.11 23.68
CA SER A 181 -0.64 -25.76 24.09
C SER A 181 -2.00 -25.36 23.50
N LEU A 182 -2.31 -25.81 22.27
CA LEU A 182 -3.62 -25.60 21.64
C LEU A 182 -4.70 -26.53 22.23
N ALA A 183 -4.35 -27.77 22.58
CA ALA A 183 -5.27 -28.75 23.14
C ALA A 183 -5.73 -28.42 24.57
N ASP A 184 -4.87 -27.78 25.38
CA ASP A 184 -5.20 -27.25 26.71
C ASP A 184 -4.97 -25.73 26.74
N PRO A 185 -5.88 -24.93 26.15
CA PRO A 185 -5.62 -23.51 25.87
C PRO A 185 -5.58 -22.63 27.12
N ASP A 186 -6.22 -23.06 28.21
CA ASP A 186 -6.28 -22.32 29.48
C ASP A 186 -5.31 -22.88 30.53
N GLY A 187 -4.55 -23.94 30.18
CA GLY A 187 -3.51 -24.51 31.04
C GLY A 187 -2.33 -23.55 31.28
N PRO A 188 -1.36 -23.93 32.14
CA PRO A 188 -0.22 -23.08 32.51
C PRO A 188 0.64 -22.61 31.33
N THR A 189 0.69 -23.40 30.26
CA THR A 189 1.37 -23.07 28.99
C THR A 189 0.39 -23.14 27.82
N GLY A 190 -0.91 -23.03 28.09
CA GLY A 190 -1.97 -23.04 27.10
C GLY A 190 -1.95 -21.79 26.22
N PHE A 191 -2.49 -21.89 25.01
CA PHE A 191 -2.47 -20.82 24.03
C PHE A 191 -3.08 -19.49 24.54
N ASN A 192 -4.20 -19.53 25.26
CA ASN A 192 -4.81 -18.32 25.84
C ASN A 192 -3.93 -17.76 26.97
N THR A 193 -3.37 -18.63 27.81
CA THR A 193 -2.45 -18.24 28.87
C THR A 193 -1.20 -17.57 28.30
N MET A 194 -0.62 -18.11 27.22
CA MET A 194 0.56 -17.58 26.55
C MET A 194 0.33 -16.19 25.93
N LYS A 195 -0.90 -15.88 25.49
CA LYS A 195 -1.28 -14.54 24.99
C LYS A 195 -1.39 -13.49 26.09
N GLY A 196 -1.68 -13.90 27.32
CA GLY A 196 -1.91 -12.98 28.44
C GLY A 196 -0.63 -12.30 28.94
N ASP A 197 -0.76 -11.06 29.40
CA ASP A 197 0.32 -10.30 30.03
C ASP A 197 0.78 -10.92 31.36
N ALA A 198 1.96 -10.50 31.82
CA ALA A 198 2.55 -10.95 33.09
C ALA A 198 1.75 -10.52 34.33
N GLY A 199 0.90 -9.49 34.23
CA GLY A 199 0.15 -8.96 35.37
C GLY A 199 1.02 -8.27 36.43
N GLN A 200 0.50 -8.14 37.65
CA GLN A 200 1.20 -7.55 38.80
C GLN A 200 2.31 -8.46 39.33
N ALA A 201 3.31 -7.92 40.02
CA ALA A 201 4.43 -8.68 40.57
C ALA A 201 4.07 -9.48 41.84
N THR A 202 3.14 -10.43 41.72
CA THR A 202 2.79 -11.40 42.77
C THR A 202 3.57 -12.69 42.59
N LEU A 203 3.73 -13.49 43.67
CA LEU A 203 4.41 -14.79 43.60
C LEU A 203 3.79 -15.71 42.53
N GLU A 204 2.46 -15.74 42.47
CA GLU A 204 1.71 -16.53 41.49
C GLU A 204 2.03 -16.10 40.04
N ASN A 205 2.01 -14.80 39.75
CA ASN A 205 2.34 -14.29 38.42
C ASN A 205 3.81 -14.53 38.05
N ILE A 206 4.73 -14.43 39.01
CA ILE A 206 6.15 -14.74 38.78
C ILE A 206 6.34 -16.21 38.41
N LEU A 207 5.68 -17.13 39.11
CA LEU A 207 5.70 -18.56 38.78
C LEU A 207 5.09 -18.83 37.40
N GLY A 208 3.96 -18.18 37.08
CA GLY A 208 3.32 -18.26 35.77
C GLY A 208 4.22 -17.77 34.63
N VAL A 209 4.84 -16.60 34.79
CA VAL A 209 5.78 -16.04 33.80
C VAL A 209 7.03 -16.93 33.65
N THR A 210 7.52 -17.52 34.74
CA THR A 210 8.64 -18.45 34.69
C THR A 210 8.29 -19.72 33.90
N ALA A 211 7.07 -20.26 34.08
CA ALA A 211 6.57 -21.37 33.30
C ALA A 211 6.45 -21.02 31.80
N LYS A 212 5.93 -19.83 31.48
CA LYS A 212 5.88 -19.31 30.10
C LYS A 212 7.28 -19.22 29.47
N LEU A 213 8.25 -18.67 30.21
CA LEU A 213 9.62 -18.54 29.74
C LEU A 213 10.27 -19.90 29.49
N ALA A 214 10.12 -20.84 30.42
CA ALA A 214 10.65 -22.20 30.28
C ALA A 214 10.02 -22.91 29.06
N PHE A 215 8.70 -22.73 28.84
CA PHE A 215 8.02 -23.23 27.65
C PHE A 215 8.62 -22.65 26.36
N ILE A 216 8.75 -21.32 26.26
CA ILE A 216 9.32 -20.65 25.08
C ILE A 216 10.75 -21.12 24.80
N GLN A 217 11.58 -21.28 25.85
CA GLN A 217 12.96 -21.78 25.71
C GLN A 217 13.00 -23.22 25.18
N ARG A 218 12.08 -24.08 25.63
CA ARG A 218 11.97 -25.48 25.16
C ARG A 218 11.55 -25.61 23.71
N LEU A 219 10.83 -24.63 23.16
CA LEU A 219 10.48 -24.62 21.73
C LEU A 219 11.72 -24.52 20.83
N ALA A 220 12.87 -24.07 21.35
CA ALA A 220 14.14 -23.97 20.63
C ALA A 220 14.02 -23.28 19.25
N LEU A 221 13.16 -22.26 19.16
CA LEU A 221 12.82 -21.58 17.91
C LEU A 221 14.06 -20.89 17.31
N PRO A 222 14.35 -21.10 16.00
CA PRO A 222 15.32 -20.30 15.28
C PRO A 222 15.13 -18.79 15.46
N ARG A 223 16.19 -18.10 15.92
CA ARG A 223 16.15 -16.65 16.19
C ARG A 223 15.94 -15.80 14.93
N ASP A 224 16.22 -16.35 13.76
CA ASP A 224 16.11 -15.69 12.46
C ASP A 224 14.73 -15.83 11.82
N PHE A 225 13.75 -16.48 12.47
CA PHE A 225 12.41 -16.71 11.91
C PHE A 225 11.74 -15.45 11.35
N LEU A 226 11.87 -14.34 12.07
CA LEU A 226 11.23 -13.07 11.72
C LEU A 226 12.22 -12.07 11.09
N SER A 227 13.48 -12.45 10.90
CA SER A 227 14.53 -11.53 10.39
C SER A 227 14.25 -11.02 8.97
N VAL A 228 13.53 -11.81 8.18
CA VAL A 228 13.18 -11.51 6.78
C VAL A 228 11.85 -10.74 6.68
N THR A 229 11.14 -10.56 7.80
CA THR A 229 9.79 -10.02 7.82
C THR A 229 9.77 -8.64 8.45
N GLY A 230 9.24 -7.64 7.72
CA GLY A 230 9.10 -6.28 8.23
C GLY A 230 8.24 -6.23 9.49
N LYS A 231 8.53 -5.28 10.39
CA LYS A 231 7.81 -5.08 11.66
C LYS A 231 6.29 -5.04 11.49
N ALA A 232 5.79 -4.42 10.41
CA ALA A 232 4.37 -4.31 10.13
C ALA A 232 3.66 -5.66 9.99
N TRP A 233 4.34 -6.67 9.42
CA TRP A 233 3.82 -8.04 9.37
C TRP A 233 3.79 -8.69 10.75
N VAL A 234 4.85 -8.50 11.55
CA VAL A 234 4.89 -9.02 12.93
C VAL A 234 3.74 -8.43 13.74
N ASP A 235 3.56 -7.11 13.69
CA ASP A 235 2.46 -6.43 14.37
C ASP A 235 1.08 -6.93 13.88
N GLN A 236 0.93 -7.20 12.58
CA GLN A 236 -0.30 -7.75 12.01
C GLN A 236 -0.56 -9.18 12.49
N ILE A 237 0.45 -10.04 12.51
CA ILE A 237 0.35 -11.43 12.99
C ILE A 237 0.01 -11.44 14.48
N VAL A 238 0.67 -10.63 15.30
CA VAL A 238 0.38 -10.51 16.74
C VAL A 238 -1.07 -10.07 16.96
N ARG A 239 -1.56 -9.07 16.22
CA ARG A 239 -2.97 -8.63 16.30
C ARG A 239 -3.96 -9.72 15.87
N ARG A 240 -3.61 -10.50 14.85
CA ARG A 240 -4.43 -11.62 14.38
C ARG A 240 -4.52 -12.71 15.46
N VAL A 241 -3.38 -13.15 15.97
CA VAL A 241 -3.28 -14.17 17.03
C VAL A 241 -4.00 -13.73 18.32
N ALA A 242 -3.97 -12.44 18.65
CA ALA A 242 -4.71 -11.90 19.79
C ALA A 242 -6.24 -12.09 19.66
N GLY A 243 -6.78 -12.10 18.44
CA GLY A 243 -8.20 -12.31 18.15
C GLY A 243 -8.61 -13.77 17.92
N GLU A 244 -7.65 -14.66 17.63
CA GLU A 244 -7.91 -16.08 17.37
C GLU A 244 -8.15 -16.88 18.65
N LYS A 245 -9.00 -17.90 18.55
CA LYS A 245 -9.23 -18.92 19.59
C LYS A 245 -8.39 -20.15 19.29
N ALA A 246 -8.03 -20.93 20.32
CA ALA A 246 -7.27 -22.17 20.14
C ALA A 246 -8.01 -23.26 19.32
N SER A 247 -9.31 -23.10 19.12
CA SER A 247 -10.17 -24.04 18.36
C SER A 247 -10.35 -23.67 16.89
N GLU A 248 -9.80 -22.55 16.43
CA GLU A 248 -9.84 -22.07 15.03
C GLU A 248 -8.59 -22.46 14.25
#